data_AF-A0A7Z7IH62-F1
#
_entry.id   AF-A0A7Z7IH62-F1
#
_cell.length_a   1.000
_cell.length_b   1.000
_cell.length_c   1.000
_cell.angle_alpha   90.00
_cell.angle_beta   90.00
_cell.angle_gamma   90.00
#
_symmetry.space_group_name_H-M   'P 1'
#
loop_
_entity.id
_entity.type
_entity.pdbx_description
1 polymer ?
#
loop_
_entity_poly.entity_id
_entity_poly.type
_entity_poly.pdbx_seq_one_letter_code
_entity_poly.pdbx_strand_id
1 'polypeptide(L)'
;MFISAGADAACNTSVKSTICDSSPTNPQATLIGAGNVPSEDGRTVTVENGSSIAVGNSNAISLRDRANVNVLQGGTVSAVSTNTGGLYRTGGNTIEFRNAGRLTVAQGGQVSSNGTQIPAEAVNLQGAVNVITNSGLIYGKNAAAIWFQNLAGLNTVVNTDTGVIQAPGNVIGATGNGAVDFINRGKVIGNLFFAGGDDTLRLYTGSSISGNFSGGAGNDTVFLNGTGGSTLPGNFSGFETLYKSDSGTWILSGTLSGVVRSEVVDGTLILTGENTNYSGTMLVDPSGTLEARAQSLPPTVTDNGLVRFAQPDAGTYAGSLSGTGAIEKTGDGVLTLAPSSGANTYSGGTTITQGTVAIAADSAIGAATGGLTFNGGTLQLNDNLDLAPTRSISITSAGGIIDTQGFASTLSQGVGGTGTLTKAGSGTLTLNGANT
;
A
#
# COMPACT_ATOMS: atom_id res chain seq x y z
N MET A 1 61.26 -2.26 30.35
CA MET A 1 60.29 -3.37 30.22
C MET A 1 59.14 -2.83 29.40
N PHE A 2 59.19 -3.03 28.08
CA PHE A 2 58.16 -2.57 27.15
C PHE A 2 56.98 -3.53 27.27
N ILE A 3 55.84 -3.02 27.72
CA ILE A 3 54.58 -3.76 27.72
C ILE A 3 54.09 -3.72 26.27
N SER A 4 54.00 -4.88 25.63
CA SER A 4 53.52 -5.04 24.27
C SER A 4 52.12 -4.45 24.14
N ALA A 5 51.94 -3.48 23.24
CA ALA A 5 50.64 -3.14 22.70
C ALA A 5 50.03 -4.43 22.13
N GLY A 6 48.95 -4.91 22.75
CA GLY A 6 48.13 -5.96 22.16
C GLY A 6 47.64 -5.48 20.80
N ALA A 7 47.53 -6.39 19.84
CA ALA A 7 47.02 -6.12 18.50
C ALA A 7 45.81 -5.18 18.56
N ASP A 8 45.91 -3.99 17.95
CA ASP A 8 44.84 -2.99 17.92
C ASP A 8 43.57 -3.65 17.36
N ALA A 9 42.51 -3.73 18.17
CA ALA A 9 41.23 -4.25 17.73
C ALA A 9 40.64 -3.30 16.69
N ALA A 10 40.02 -3.84 15.64
CA ALA A 10 39.35 -3.05 14.59
C ALA A 10 38.23 -2.13 15.11
N CYS A 11 37.84 -2.29 16.38
CA CYS A 11 36.87 -1.44 17.05
C CYS A 11 37.41 -0.89 18.37
N ASN A 12 37.35 0.43 18.53
CA ASN A 12 37.64 1.12 19.78
C ASN A 12 36.38 1.18 20.65
N THR A 13 36.47 0.70 21.90
CA THR A 13 35.35 0.62 22.84
C THR A 13 35.59 1.52 24.06
N SER A 14 34.65 2.43 24.29
CA SER A 14 34.43 3.13 25.57
C SER A 14 33.18 2.58 26.27
N VAL A 15 32.87 3.08 27.47
CA VAL A 15 31.84 2.51 28.38
C VAL A 15 30.49 2.27 27.69
N LYS A 16 30.05 3.16 26.79
CA LYS A 16 28.76 3.07 26.08
C LYS A 16 28.88 3.31 24.57
N SER A 17 30.08 3.31 24.01
CA SER A 17 30.28 3.55 22.58
C SER A 17 31.36 2.64 22.03
N THR A 18 31.08 1.99 20.90
CA THR A 18 32.05 1.22 20.13
C THR A 18 32.09 1.75 18.71
N ILE A 19 33.26 2.14 18.23
CA ILE A 19 33.48 2.66 16.87
C ILE A 19 34.44 1.71 16.16
N CYS A 20 33.99 1.14 15.04
CA CYS A 20 34.77 0.28 14.17
C CYS A 20 35.18 1.04 12.92
N ASP A 21 36.47 1.15 12.68
CA ASP A 21 37.04 1.85 11.53
C ASP A 21 37.72 0.86 10.55
N SER A 22 38.25 1.39 9.45
CA SER A 22 38.89 0.57 8.42
C SER A 22 40.37 0.25 8.70
N SER A 23 40.90 0.63 9.87
CA SER A 23 42.29 0.36 10.23
C SER A 23 42.52 -1.14 10.47
N PRO A 24 43.73 -1.67 10.20
CA PRO A 24 44.10 -3.02 10.65
C PRO A 24 43.89 -3.10 12.17
N THR A 25 43.11 -4.03 12.72
CA THR A 25 42.83 -5.41 12.33
C THR A 25 41.43 -5.69 11.73
N ASN A 26 40.92 -4.84 10.83
CA ASN A 26 39.66 -5.08 10.10
C ASN A 26 39.67 -6.39 9.28
N PRO A 27 38.70 -7.32 9.46
CA PRO A 27 37.45 -7.20 10.21
C PRO A 27 37.56 -7.49 11.72
N GLN A 28 36.72 -6.84 12.52
CA GLN A 28 36.45 -7.24 13.91
C GLN A 28 35.84 -8.65 13.93
N ALA A 29 36.57 -9.60 14.51
CA ALA A 29 36.19 -11.02 14.52
C ALA A 29 35.49 -11.48 15.81
N THR A 30 35.28 -10.58 16.77
CA THR A 30 34.64 -10.90 18.06
C THR A 30 33.38 -10.07 18.29
N LEU A 31 32.46 -10.67 19.03
CA LEU A 31 31.20 -10.07 19.48
C LEU A 31 31.41 -8.69 20.14
N ILE A 32 30.54 -7.74 19.81
CA ILE A 32 30.37 -6.48 20.52
C ILE A 32 29.12 -6.53 21.39
N GLY A 33 29.32 -6.33 22.70
CA GLY A 33 28.25 -6.33 23.69
C GLY A 33 28.14 -7.63 24.49
N ALA A 34 27.20 -7.65 25.43
CA ALA A 34 26.98 -8.75 26.37
C ALA A 34 25.50 -9.18 26.44
N GLY A 35 24.67 -8.73 25.50
CA GLY A 35 23.26 -9.09 25.39
C GLY A 35 22.41 -8.51 26.50
N ASN A 36 21.55 -9.34 27.10
CA ASN A 36 20.48 -8.91 28.02
C ASN A 36 20.96 -8.54 29.43
N VAL A 37 21.95 -7.64 29.53
CA VAL A 37 22.48 -7.14 30.80
C VAL A 37 22.37 -5.60 30.87
N PRO A 38 22.10 -5.00 32.04
CA PRO A 38 21.93 -3.55 32.16
C PRO A 38 23.15 -2.72 31.69
N SER A 39 24.35 -3.32 31.71
CA SER A 39 25.56 -2.67 31.19
C SER A 39 25.49 -2.40 29.68
N GLU A 40 24.58 -3.02 28.94
CA GLU A 40 24.37 -2.75 27.51
C GLU A 40 23.27 -1.72 27.22
N ASP A 41 22.59 -1.19 28.26
CA ASP A 41 21.56 -0.17 28.06
C ASP A 41 22.16 1.13 27.52
N GLY A 42 21.57 1.69 26.47
CA GLY A 42 22.01 2.96 25.87
C GLY A 42 23.32 2.88 25.09
N ARG A 43 23.84 1.67 24.81
CA ARG A 43 25.10 1.51 24.08
C ARG A 43 24.94 1.86 22.60
N THR A 44 25.93 2.56 22.05
CA THR A 44 26.05 2.86 20.63
C THR A 44 27.16 2.04 19.98
N VAL A 45 26.92 1.48 18.80
CA VAL A 45 27.92 0.86 17.94
C VAL A 45 27.89 1.55 16.58
N THR A 46 29.03 2.05 16.10
CA THR A 46 29.17 2.66 14.78
C THR A 46 30.18 1.89 13.96
N VAL A 47 29.74 1.39 12.80
CA VAL A 47 30.57 0.71 11.80
C VAL A 47 30.79 1.72 10.67
N GLU A 48 31.96 2.33 10.68
CA GLU A 48 32.33 3.38 9.73
C GLU A 48 32.53 2.87 8.30
N ASN A 49 32.84 3.80 7.40
CA ASN A 49 33.00 3.49 5.99
C ASN A 49 34.16 2.52 5.74
N GLY A 50 33.85 1.40 5.07
CA GLY A 50 34.81 0.34 4.75
C GLY A 50 35.22 -0.53 5.93
N SER A 51 34.65 -0.34 7.13
CA SER A 51 34.91 -1.22 8.27
C SER A 51 33.96 -2.42 8.30
N SER A 52 34.40 -3.50 8.91
CA SER A 52 33.65 -4.75 8.95
C SER A 52 33.70 -5.39 10.32
N ILE A 53 32.54 -5.87 10.78
CA ILE A 53 32.41 -6.85 11.84
C ILE A 53 32.01 -8.16 11.18
N ALA A 54 32.85 -9.19 11.29
CA ALA A 54 32.62 -10.49 10.68
C ALA A 54 32.93 -11.59 11.69
N VAL A 55 31.88 -12.15 12.29
CA VAL A 55 32.01 -13.20 13.31
C VAL A 55 31.62 -14.57 12.74
N GLY A 56 32.15 -15.63 13.34
CA GLY A 56 31.76 -17.00 13.03
C GLY A 56 30.43 -17.37 13.69
N ASN A 57 30.47 -18.35 14.59
CA ASN A 57 29.31 -18.91 15.28
C ASN A 57 28.95 -18.12 16.55
N SER A 58 28.71 -16.82 16.41
CA SER A 58 28.38 -15.88 17.49
C SER A 58 27.55 -14.72 16.95
N ASN A 59 26.92 -13.94 17.83
CA ASN A 59 26.36 -12.65 17.42
C ASN A 59 27.51 -11.69 17.06
N ALA A 60 27.29 -10.81 16.07
CA ALA A 60 28.24 -9.74 15.79
C ALA A 60 28.05 -8.59 16.78
N ILE A 61 26.79 -8.22 17.04
CA ILE A 61 26.39 -7.18 17.98
C ILE A 61 25.21 -7.69 18.82
N SER A 62 25.34 -7.69 20.15
CA SER A 62 24.25 -8.09 21.06
C SER A 62 24.16 -7.11 22.23
N LEU A 63 23.10 -6.30 22.23
CA LEU A 63 22.89 -5.17 23.13
C LEU A 63 21.54 -5.29 23.85
N ARG A 64 21.22 -4.34 24.75
CA ARG A 64 19.96 -4.36 25.52
C ARG A 64 19.00 -3.23 25.14
N ASP A 65 18.62 -2.36 26.09
CA ASP A 65 17.56 -1.36 25.90
C ASP A 65 18.17 -0.04 25.42
N ARG A 66 17.46 0.71 24.56
CA ARG A 66 17.91 2.01 24.02
C ARG A 66 19.24 1.93 23.25
N ALA A 67 19.56 0.76 22.69
CA ALA A 67 20.75 0.55 21.89
C ALA A 67 20.70 1.36 20.58
N ASN A 68 21.84 1.79 20.06
CA ASN A 68 21.92 2.46 18.76
C ASN A 68 23.02 1.81 17.90
N VAL A 69 22.68 1.27 16.75
CA VAL A 69 23.64 0.66 15.83
C VAL A 69 23.60 1.40 14.50
N ASN A 70 24.74 1.94 14.08
CA ASN A 70 24.89 2.65 12.82
C ASN A 70 25.86 1.90 11.92
N VAL A 71 25.38 1.37 10.81
CA VAL A 71 26.20 0.78 9.75
C VAL A 71 26.27 1.80 8.62
N LEU A 72 27.39 2.51 8.54
CA LEU A 72 27.58 3.59 7.56
C LEU A 72 27.83 3.02 6.16
N GLN A 73 27.89 3.90 5.16
CA GLN A 73 28.15 3.54 3.78
C GLN A 73 29.40 2.66 3.68
N GLY A 74 29.33 1.51 3.01
CA GLY A 74 30.45 0.59 2.86
C GLY A 74 30.80 -0.22 4.11
N GLY A 75 30.19 0.06 5.27
CA GLY A 75 30.35 -0.74 6.47
C GLY A 75 29.58 -2.06 6.39
N THR A 76 30.13 -3.15 6.94
CA THR A 76 29.49 -4.47 6.91
C THR A 76 29.44 -5.13 8.28
N VAL A 77 28.30 -5.74 8.62
CA VAL A 77 28.13 -6.54 9.83
C VAL A 77 27.61 -7.92 9.44
N SER A 78 28.35 -8.97 9.77
CA SER A 78 28.01 -10.33 9.34
C SER A 78 28.30 -11.39 10.39
N ALA A 79 27.48 -12.44 10.38
CA ALA A 79 27.68 -13.65 11.16
C ALA A 79 27.52 -14.91 10.30
N VAL A 80 28.23 -15.99 10.66
CA VAL A 80 28.17 -17.31 10.01
C VAL A 80 27.78 -18.37 11.03
N SER A 81 26.63 -18.20 11.67
CA SER A 81 26.14 -19.09 12.71
C SER A 81 25.67 -20.44 12.17
N THR A 82 26.12 -21.53 12.79
CA THR A 82 25.82 -22.91 12.36
C THR A 82 25.07 -23.71 13.40
N ASN A 83 25.27 -23.44 14.70
CA ASN A 83 24.63 -24.22 15.77
C ASN A 83 24.58 -23.55 17.16
N THR A 84 25.16 -22.36 17.36
CA THR A 84 25.18 -21.70 18.68
C THR A 84 24.00 -20.74 18.83
N GLY A 85 23.30 -20.79 19.96
CA GLY A 85 22.28 -19.79 20.30
C GLY A 85 22.92 -18.46 20.72
N GLY A 86 22.31 -17.35 20.34
CA GLY A 86 22.75 -16.01 20.72
C GLY A 86 22.53 -15.71 22.21
N LEU A 87 22.94 -14.53 22.65
CA LEU A 87 22.90 -14.15 24.07
C LEU A 87 21.48 -13.97 24.61
N TYR A 88 20.50 -13.82 23.71
CA TYR A 88 19.07 -13.85 24.03
C TYR A 88 18.42 -15.23 23.92
N ARG A 89 19.19 -16.28 23.58
CA ARG A 89 18.72 -17.67 23.42
C ARG A 89 17.70 -17.88 22.29
N THR A 90 17.64 -16.97 21.32
CA THR A 90 16.65 -16.96 20.23
C THR A 90 17.23 -17.26 18.83
N GLY A 91 18.54 -17.55 18.74
CA GLY A 91 19.24 -17.86 17.48
C GLY A 91 20.62 -17.20 17.43
N GLY A 92 21.50 -17.66 16.55
CA GLY A 92 22.83 -17.07 16.33
C GLY A 92 22.75 -15.79 15.48
N ASN A 93 22.01 -14.78 15.95
CA ASN A 93 21.63 -13.60 15.18
C ASN A 93 22.81 -12.67 14.90
N THR A 94 22.85 -12.00 13.75
CA THR A 94 23.96 -11.06 13.45
C THR A 94 23.89 -9.84 14.38
N ILE A 95 22.74 -9.18 14.47
CA ILE A 95 22.47 -8.06 15.38
C ILE A 95 21.22 -8.37 16.23
N GLU A 96 21.30 -8.16 17.54
CA GLU A 96 20.14 -8.27 18.44
C GLU A 96 20.12 -7.20 19.53
N PHE A 97 18.91 -6.73 19.87
CA PHE A 97 18.65 -5.80 20.98
C PHE A 97 17.19 -5.85 21.43
N ARG A 98 16.87 -5.25 22.58
CA ARG A 98 15.59 -5.45 23.27
C ARG A 98 14.56 -4.37 23.03
N ASN A 99 14.54 -3.28 23.82
CA ASN A 99 13.51 -2.24 23.70
C ASN A 99 14.10 -0.92 23.25
N ALA A 100 13.30 -0.13 22.53
CA ALA A 100 13.61 1.25 22.16
C ALA A 100 14.96 1.43 21.43
N GLY A 101 15.47 0.37 20.80
CA GLY A 101 16.71 0.36 20.06
C GLY A 101 16.54 0.90 18.64
N ARG A 102 17.64 1.36 18.06
CA ARG A 102 17.71 1.86 16.69
C ARG A 102 18.79 1.14 15.91
N LEU A 103 18.45 0.73 14.70
CA LEU A 103 19.41 0.27 13.71
C LEU A 103 19.30 1.15 12.47
N THR A 104 20.39 1.78 12.08
CA THR A 104 20.50 2.52 10.82
C THR A 104 21.49 1.80 9.92
N VAL A 105 21.03 1.39 8.74
CA VAL A 105 21.90 0.85 7.67
C VAL A 105 21.91 1.87 6.54
N ALA A 106 22.98 2.63 6.41
CA ALA A 106 23.11 3.67 5.39
C ALA A 106 23.22 3.05 3.98
N GLN A 107 23.07 3.88 2.96
CA GLN A 107 23.24 3.45 1.57
C GLN A 107 24.61 2.81 1.36
N GLY A 108 24.64 1.59 0.81
CA GLY A 108 25.85 0.80 0.62
C GLY A 108 26.37 0.09 1.88
N GLY A 109 25.79 0.33 3.06
CA GLY A 109 26.02 -0.48 4.27
C GLY A 109 25.30 -1.83 4.20
N GLN A 110 25.79 -2.83 4.94
CA GLN A 110 25.23 -4.19 4.89
C GLN A 110 25.16 -4.86 6.26
N VAL A 111 24.05 -5.56 6.52
CA VAL A 111 23.88 -6.48 7.64
C VAL A 111 23.44 -7.84 7.10
N SER A 112 24.20 -8.89 7.36
CA SER A 112 23.95 -10.21 6.74
C SER A 112 24.11 -11.38 7.69
N SER A 113 23.12 -12.26 7.72
CA SER A 113 23.25 -13.62 8.29
C SER A 113 23.59 -14.60 7.18
N ASN A 114 24.83 -15.10 7.17
CA ASN A 114 25.37 -15.96 6.12
C ASN A 114 25.52 -17.43 6.54
N GLY A 115 25.14 -17.73 7.79
CA GLY A 115 25.18 -19.05 8.39
C GLY A 115 24.13 -20.03 7.89
N THR A 116 24.17 -21.26 8.39
CA THR A 116 23.22 -22.35 8.07
C THR A 116 22.25 -22.66 9.20
N GLN A 117 22.44 -22.07 10.38
CA GLN A 117 21.55 -22.27 11.51
C GLN A 117 20.16 -21.72 11.22
N ILE A 118 19.14 -22.42 11.73
CA ILE A 118 17.76 -21.94 11.80
C ILE A 118 17.29 -22.15 13.24
N PRO A 119 16.84 -21.11 13.97
CA PRO A 119 16.81 -19.69 13.60
C PRO A 119 18.19 -18.99 13.71
N ALA A 120 18.52 -18.13 12.73
CA ALA A 120 19.68 -17.23 12.76
C ALA A 120 19.48 -16.05 11.79
N GLU A 121 18.98 -14.94 12.31
CA GLU A 121 18.57 -13.80 11.48
C GLU A 121 19.65 -12.71 11.37
N ALA A 122 19.52 -11.83 10.37
CA ALA A 122 20.42 -10.68 10.28
C ALA A 122 20.11 -9.68 11.40
N VAL A 123 18.84 -9.47 11.72
CA VAL A 123 18.41 -8.62 12.82
C VAL A 123 17.33 -9.33 13.62
N ASN A 124 17.49 -9.41 14.94
CA ASN A 124 16.50 -10.01 15.83
C ASN A 124 16.14 -9.04 16.97
N LEU A 125 14.87 -8.60 16.98
CA LEU A 125 14.34 -7.62 17.93
C LEU A 125 13.61 -8.33 19.07
N GLN A 126 14.12 -8.19 20.28
CA GLN A 126 13.67 -8.95 21.46
C GLN A 126 12.51 -8.29 22.22
N GLY A 127 12.21 -7.04 21.90
CA GLY A 127 11.23 -6.21 22.59
C GLY A 127 10.58 -5.21 21.64
N ALA A 128 10.03 -4.13 22.19
CA ALA A 128 9.20 -3.19 21.45
C ALA A 128 9.83 -1.80 21.33
N VAL A 129 9.19 -0.94 20.54
CA VAL A 129 9.58 0.45 20.25
C VAL A 129 10.90 0.56 19.51
N ASN A 130 11.35 -0.52 18.88
CA ASN A 130 12.55 -0.52 18.07
C ASN A 130 12.27 0.08 16.70
N VAL A 131 13.29 0.72 16.13
CA VAL A 131 13.22 1.30 14.78
C VAL A 131 14.40 0.83 13.95
N ILE A 132 14.12 0.20 12.81
CA ILE A 132 15.12 -0.10 11.77
C ILE A 132 14.93 0.90 10.64
N THR A 133 15.99 1.61 10.25
CA THR A 133 16.04 2.43 9.03
C THR A 133 17.05 1.84 8.07
N ASN A 134 16.59 1.35 6.92
CA ASN A 134 17.42 0.69 5.92
C ASN A 134 17.48 1.49 4.61
N SER A 135 18.68 1.89 4.25
CA SER A 135 19.06 2.42 2.93
C SER A 135 20.09 1.54 2.22
N GLY A 136 20.58 0.50 2.88
CA GLY A 136 21.55 -0.46 2.35
C GLY A 136 20.94 -1.85 2.18
N LEU A 137 21.68 -2.89 2.56
CA LEU A 137 21.24 -4.29 2.48
C LEU A 137 21.03 -4.90 3.88
N ILE A 138 19.87 -5.53 4.09
CA ILE A 138 19.66 -6.49 5.19
C ILE A 138 19.33 -7.85 4.58
N TYR A 139 20.14 -8.86 4.87
CA TYR A 139 20.09 -10.16 4.17
C TYR A 139 20.09 -11.37 5.10
N GLY A 140 19.11 -12.26 4.95
CA GLY A 140 19.07 -13.57 5.59
C GLY A 140 19.27 -14.70 4.59
N LYS A 141 20.31 -15.53 4.79
CA LYS A 141 20.61 -16.66 3.87
C LYS A 141 19.70 -17.86 4.04
N ASN A 142 19.45 -18.29 5.28
CA ASN A 142 18.68 -19.50 5.60
C ASN A 142 17.52 -19.26 6.58
N ALA A 143 17.36 -18.02 7.04
CA ALA A 143 16.29 -17.58 7.93
C ALA A 143 15.75 -16.23 7.45
N ALA A 144 14.79 -15.66 8.18
CA ALA A 144 14.32 -14.32 7.89
C ALA A 144 15.45 -13.29 8.00
N ALA A 145 15.35 -12.21 7.22
CA ALA A 145 16.29 -11.11 7.34
C ALA A 145 16.09 -10.40 8.69
N ILE A 146 14.83 -10.17 9.08
CA ILE A 146 14.45 -9.52 10.33
C ILE A 146 13.48 -10.43 11.09
N TRP A 147 13.71 -10.63 12.39
CA TRP A 147 12.80 -11.36 13.26
C TRP A 147 12.33 -10.51 14.44
N PHE A 148 11.05 -10.61 14.76
CA PHE A 148 10.42 -9.96 15.91
C PHE A 148 10.04 -11.01 16.96
N GLN A 149 10.66 -10.95 18.14
CA GLN A 149 10.38 -11.85 19.26
C GLN A 149 9.39 -11.24 20.27
N ASN A 150 9.02 -9.97 20.11
CA ASN A 150 8.17 -9.30 21.08
C ASN A 150 6.76 -9.89 21.08
N LEU A 151 6.25 -10.13 22.29
CA LEU A 151 4.90 -10.67 22.48
C LEU A 151 3.82 -9.60 22.41
N ALA A 152 4.20 -8.32 22.54
CA ALA A 152 3.33 -7.15 22.49
C ALA A 152 4.14 -5.89 22.14
N GLY A 153 3.44 -4.78 21.89
CA GLY A 153 4.04 -3.51 21.51
C GLY A 153 4.43 -3.45 20.04
N LEU A 154 4.82 -2.26 19.57
CA LEU A 154 5.07 -1.96 18.17
C LEU A 154 6.56 -1.87 17.87
N ASN A 155 7.01 -2.45 16.77
CA ASN A 155 8.30 -2.14 16.14
C ASN A 155 8.10 -1.51 14.76
N THR A 156 9.06 -0.73 14.30
CA THR A 156 8.98 -0.04 13.01
C THR A 156 10.16 -0.40 12.12
N VAL A 157 9.88 -0.69 10.86
CA VAL A 157 10.89 -0.87 9.81
C VAL A 157 10.65 0.15 8.71
N VAL A 158 11.67 0.94 8.40
CA VAL A 158 11.68 1.91 7.30
C VAL A 158 12.68 1.47 6.26
N ASN A 159 12.21 0.82 5.20
CA ASN A 159 13.01 0.52 4.02
C ASN A 159 12.90 1.69 3.03
N THR A 160 13.95 2.48 2.93
CA THR A 160 14.03 3.66 2.06
C THR A 160 14.23 3.28 0.59
N ASP A 161 14.21 4.25 -0.31
CA ASP A 161 14.22 4.05 -1.77
C ASP A 161 15.41 3.21 -2.26
N THR A 162 16.57 3.30 -1.60
CA THR A 162 17.77 2.52 -1.93
C THR A 162 17.88 1.22 -1.15
N GLY A 163 17.03 1.02 -0.14
CA GLY A 163 17.08 -0.11 0.77
C GLY A 163 16.63 -1.42 0.09
N VAL A 164 17.38 -2.49 0.38
CA VAL A 164 17.06 -3.86 0.00
C VAL A 164 16.96 -4.71 1.26
N ILE A 165 15.83 -5.40 1.42
CA ILE A 165 15.67 -6.44 2.44
C ILE A 165 15.42 -7.76 1.70
N GLN A 166 16.24 -8.77 1.97
CA GLN A 166 16.26 -9.99 1.15
C GLN A 166 16.40 -11.26 1.98
N ALA A 167 15.61 -12.27 1.62
CA ALA A 167 15.72 -13.64 2.07
C ALA A 167 15.12 -14.58 1.00
N PRO A 168 15.55 -15.86 0.91
CA PRO A 168 14.97 -16.80 -0.06
C PRO A 168 13.51 -17.16 0.25
N GLY A 169 13.09 -17.01 1.51
CA GLY A 169 11.71 -17.22 1.96
C GLY A 169 11.12 -15.93 2.52
N ASN A 170 10.72 -15.94 3.78
CA ASN A 170 10.18 -14.75 4.42
C ASN A 170 11.31 -13.77 4.75
N VAL A 171 11.17 -12.50 4.38
CA VAL A 171 12.12 -11.44 4.77
C VAL A 171 11.91 -11.00 6.21
N ILE A 172 10.68 -11.10 6.70
CA ILE A 172 10.32 -10.88 8.10
C ILE A 172 9.71 -12.15 8.69
N GLY A 173 9.82 -12.32 10.00
CA GLY A 173 9.09 -13.34 10.73
C GLY A 173 8.89 -12.91 12.19
N ALA A 174 7.98 -13.58 12.88
CA ALA A 174 7.72 -13.32 14.29
C ALA A 174 7.25 -14.56 15.03
N THR A 175 7.56 -14.62 16.33
CA THR A 175 7.12 -15.67 17.28
C THR A 175 6.03 -15.20 18.23
N GLY A 176 5.74 -13.89 18.28
CA GLY A 176 4.79 -13.27 19.19
C GLY A 176 3.69 -12.48 18.48
N ASN A 177 2.87 -11.78 19.27
CA ASN A 177 1.77 -10.92 18.79
C ASN A 177 2.15 -9.43 18.84
N GLY A 178 3.44 -9.14 18.74
CA GLY A 178 3.93 -7.78 18.61
C GLY A 178 3.60 -7.21 17.24
N ALA A 179 3.06 -5.99 17.20
CA ALA A 179 2.78 -5.29 15.95
C ALA A 179 4.05 -4.79 15.27
N VAL A 180 3.98 -4.63 13.95
CA VAL A 180 5.02 -4.12 13.06
C VAL A 180 4.41 -3.06 12.14
N ASP A 181 4.97 -1.86 12.16
CA ASP A 181 4.74 -0.85 11.11
C ASP A 181 5.89 -0.96 10.10
N PHE A 182 5.61 -1.57 8.94
CA PHE A 182 6.56 -1.82 7.88
C PHE A 182 6.35 -0.84 6.72
N ILE A 183 7.32 0.03 6.51
CA ILE A 183 7.30 1.08 5.49
C ILE A 183 8.27 0.70 4.38
N ASN A 184 7.77 0.49 3.17
CA ASN A 184 8.57 0.13 2.01
C ASN A 184 8.53 1.20 0.92
N ARG A 185 9.69 1.77 0.63
CA ARG A 185 9.96 2.59 -0.55
C ARG A 185 10.99 1.96 -1.49
N GLY A 186 11.77 0.99 -1.00
CA GLY A 186 12.80 0.28 -1.75
C GLY A 186 12.35 -1.10 -2.25
N LYS A 187 13.24 -2.08 -2.13
CA LYS A 187 13.03 -3.45 -2.61
C LYS A 187 12.94 -4.45 -1.47
N VAL A 188 11.92 -5.31 -1.55
CA VAL A 188 11.79 -6.51 -0.73
C VAL A 188 11.88 -7.73 -1.64
N ILE A 189 12.87 -8.58 -1.41
CA ILE A 189 13.10 -9.80 -2.19
C ILE A 189 12.82 -10.99 -1.27
N GLY A 190 11.60 -11.53 -1.36
CA GLY A 190 11.04 -12.57 -0.48
C GLY A 190 9.63 -12.20 0.02
N ASN A 191 9.12 -12.95 1.00
CA ASN A 191 7.76 -12.77 1.53
C ASN A 191 7.70 -11.85 2.76
N LEU A 192 6.64 -11.07 2.89
CA LEU A 192 6.31 -10.29 4.10
C LEU A 192 5.18 -10.96 4.87
N PHE A 193 5.49 -11.82 5.83
CA PHE A 193 4.48 -12.46 6.69
C PHE A 193 4.56 -11.90 8.11
N PHE A 194 3.54 -11.13 8.43
CA PHE A 194 3.28 -10.60 9.76
C PHE A 194 2.61 -11.69 10.63
N ALA A 195 2.50 -11.47 11.94
CA ALA A 195 2.09 -12.50 12.89
C ALA A 195 0.71 -12.23 13.48
N GLY A 196 0.59 -12.09 14.80
CA GLY A 196 -0.68 -11.92 15.49
C GLY A 196 -0.97 -10.50 16.00
N GLY A 197 -0.14 -9.52 15.62
CA GLY A 197 -0.27 -8.14 16.06
C GLY A 197 -1.23 -7.38 15.15
N ASP A 198 -1.62 -6.15 15.54
CA ASP A 198 -2.29 -5.24 14.61
C ASP A 198 -1.22 -4.56 13.75
N ASP A 199 -0.90 -5.18 12.61
CA ASP A 199 0.22 -4.83 11.75
C ASP A 199 -0.15 -3.75 10.72
N THR A 200 0.85 -2.98 10.30
CA THR A 200 0.68 -1.94 9.28
C THR A 200 1.71 -2.10 8.17
N LEU A 201 1.24 -2.26 6.92
CA LEU A 201 2.07 -2.27 5.73
C LEU A 201 1.88 -0.96 4.95
N ARG A 202 2.94 -0.17 4.78
CA ARG A 202 2.91 1.07 3.99
C ARG A 202 3.76 0.91 2.74
N LEU A 203 3.12 0.92 1.59
CA LEU A 203 3.77 0.84 0.29
C LEU A 203 3.78 2.21 -0.38
N TYR A 204 4.88 2.55 -1.04
CA TYR A 204 5.02 3.76 -1.85
C TYR A 204 5.22 3.39 -3.32
N THR A 205 4.69 4.21 -4.23
CA THR A 205 4.93 4.05 -5.67
C THR A 205 6.43 3.95 -5.97
N GLY A 206 6.83 3.00 -6.81
CA GLY A 206 8.24 2.70 -7.11
C GLY A 206 8.88 1.64 -6.21
N SER A 207 8.25 1.29 -5.07
CA SER A 207 8.67 0.16 -4.24
C SER A 207 8.29 -1.19 -4.87
N SER A 208 8.94 -2.27 -4.42
CA SER A 208 8.63 -3.63 -4.89
C SER A 208 8.68 -4.65 -3.77
N ILE A 209 7.83 -5.68 -3.90
CA ILE A 209 7.86 -6.92 -3.12
C ILE A 209 7.80 -8.05 -4.14
N SER A 210 8.83 -8.90 -4.17
CA SER A 210 8.89 -10.00 -5.14
C SER A 210 8.11 -11.25 -4.73
N GLY A 211 7.80 -11.39 -3.43
CA GLY A 211 7.06 -12.51 -2.87
C GLY A 211 5.65 -12.15 -2.42
N ASN A 212 5.04 -13.05 -1.65
CA ASN A 212 3.72 -12.84 -1.08
C ASN A 212 3.80 -11.94 0.16
N PHE A 213 2.71 -11.25 0.48
CA PHE A 213 2.56 -10.55 1.75
C PHE A 213 1.24 -10.95 2.43
N SER A 214 1.26 -11.02 3.76
CA SER A 214 0.11 -11.40 4.58
C SER A 214 0.19 -10.73 5.95
N GLY A 215 -0.86 -10.04 6.40
CA GLY A 215 -0.92 -9.41 7.73
C GLY A 215 -1.01 -10.46 8.86
N GLY A 216 -1.52 -11.64 8.53
CA GLY A 216 -1.55 -12.74 9.48
C GLY A 216 -2.87 -12.73 10.26
N ALA A 217 -2.79 -12.61 11.57
CA ALA A 217 -3.94 -12.45 12.44
C ALA A 217 -3.83 -11.09 13.15
N GLY A 218 -4.96 -10.49 13.49
CA GLY A 218 -4.99 -9.14 14.04
C GLY A 218 -6.00 -8.31 13.27
N ASN A 219 -5.92 -6.99 13.42
CA ASN A 219 -6.60 -6.02 12.56
C ASN A 219 -5.55 -5.28 11.74
N ASP A 220 -5.24 -5.83 10.58
CA ASP A 220 -4.10 -5.41 9.79
C ASP A 220 -4.51 -4.37 8.75
N THR A 221 -3.62 -3.41 8.53
CA THR A 221 -3.87 -2.29 7.61
C THR A 221 -2.79 -2.19 6.54
N VAL A 222 -3.22 -2.03 5.29
CA VAL A 222 -2.35 -1.68 4.17
C VAL A 222 -2.63 -0.26 3.67
N PHE A 223 -1.58 0.52 3.52
CA PHE A 223 -1.60 1.84 2.91
C PHE A 223 -0.88 1.81 1.57
N LEU A 224 -1.55 2.26 0.51
CA LEU A 224 -1.01 2.50 -0.81
C LEU A 224 -0.77 3.99 -0.99
N ASN A 225 0.51 4.39 -0.97
CA ASN A 225 0.97 5.79 -0.91
C ASN A 225 1.83 6.14 -2.12
N GLY A 226 2.27 7.39 -2.19
CA GLY A 226 3.16 7.92 -3.22
C GLY A 226 2.44 8.68 -4.33
N THR A 227 3.21 9.50 -5.05
CA THR A 227 2.71 10.43 -6.06
C THR A 227 2.83 9.92 -7.50
N GLY A 228 3.47 8.76 -7.70
CA GLY A 228 3.66 8.13 -9.00
C GLY A 228 2.56 7.11 -9.35
N GLY A 229 2.87 6.20 -10.28
CA GLY A 229 2.02 5.05 -10.62
C GLY A 229 2.62 3.73 -10.14
N SER A 230 1.79 2.80 -9.66
CA SER A 230 2.22 1.45 -9.27
C SER A 230 1.11 0.41 -9.43
N THR A 231 1.46 -0.88 -9.38
CA THR A 231 0.51 -2.00 -9.56
C THR A 231 0.74 -3.09 -8.52
N LEU A 232 -0.34 -3.65 -7.99
CA LEU A 232 -0.33 -4.82 -7.10
C LEU A 232 -1.41 -5.83 -7.53
N PRO A 233 -1.22 -7.12 -7.22
CA PRO A 233 -2.20 -8.14 -7.53
C PRO A 233 -3.49 -8.10 -6.68
N GLY A 234 -3.72 -7.12 -5.80
CA GLY A 234 -4.99 -6.91 -5.10
C GLY A 234 -5.41 -7.96 -4.04
N ASN A 235 -4.82 -9.16 -4.03
CA ASN A 235 -5.18 -10.26 -3.12
C ASN A 235 -4.56 -10.08 -1.72
N PHE A 236 -5.15 -9.22 -0.89
CA PHE A 236 -4.64 -8.90 0.44
C PHE A 236 -4.99 -9.98 1.48
N SER A 237 -4.12 -10.99 1.63
CA SER A 237 -4.27 -12.01 2.67
C SER A 237 -4.10 -11.42 4.07
N GLY A 238 -5.09 -11.60 4.94
CA GLY A 238 -5.02 -11.13 6.33
C GLY A 238 -4.78 -9.62 6.45
N PHE A 239 -5.37 -8.81 5.56
CA PHE A 239 -5.46 -7.37 5.79
C PHE A 239 -6.92 -6.96 5.74
N GLU A 240 -7.44 -6.49 6.86
CA GLU A 240 -8.84 -6.11 7.00
C GLU A 240 -9.12 -4.73 6.40
N THR A 241 -8.12 -3.84 6.41
CA THR A 241 -8.27 -2.45 5.96
C THR A 241 -7.28 -2.06 4.87
N LEU A 242 -7.79 -1.46 3.80
CA LEU A 242 -7.03 -0.85 2.72
C LEU A 242 -7.30 0.66 2.67
N TYR A 243 -6.23 1.44 2.68
CA TYR A 243 -6.25 2.86 2.32
C TYR A 243 -5.46 3.11 1.05
N LYS A 244 -6.07 3.83 0.09
CA LYS A 244 -5.34 4.52 -0.97
C LYS A 244 -5.19 5.99 -0.58
N SER A 245 -3.94 6.43 -0.44
CA SER A 245 -3.56 7.78 0.01
C SER A 245 -2.59 8.43 -0.97
N ASP A 246 -2.30 9.72 -0.78
CA ASP A 246 -1.51 10.59 -1.65
C ASP A 246 -2.06 10.71 -3.08
N SER A 247 -1.52 11.67 -3.84
CA SER A 247 -2.04 12.03 -5.16
C SER A 247 -1.77 11.01 -6.27
N GLY A 248 -0.96 9.96 -6.03
CA GLY A 248 -0.58 9.00 -7.06
C GLY A 248 -1.68 8.00 -7.43
N THR A 249 -1.32 7.09 -8.34
CA THR A 249 -2.20 6.05 -8.88
C THR A 249 -1.73 4.67 -8.47
N TRP A 250 -2.64 3.85 -7.95
CA TRP A 250 -2.41 2.42 -7.72
C TRP A 250 -3.40 1.58 -8.51
N ILE A 251 -2.89 0.59 -9.24
CA ILE A 251 -3.68 -0.39 -9.97
C ILE A 251 -3.71 -1.69 -9.17
N LEU A 252 -4.90 -2.18 -8.84
CA LEU A 252 -5.11 -3.49 -8.25
C LEU A 252 -5.63 -4.47 -9.29
N SER A 253 -4.77 -5.42 -9.68
CA SER A 253 -5.07 -6.35 -10.77
C SER A 253 -5.88 -7.58 -10.37
N GLY A 254 -5.89 -7.93 -9.08
CA GLY A 254 -6.78 -8.96 -8.52
C GLY A 254 -7.88 -8.35 -7.67
N THR A 255 -8.53 -9.19 -6.87
CA THR A 255 -9.75 -8.83 -6.13
C THR A 255 -9.42 -8.35 -4.73
N LEU A 256 -10.28 -7.51 -4.14
CA LEU A 256 -10.19 -7.03 -2.76
C LEU A 256 -10.53 -8.12 -1.71
N SER A 257 -10.28 -9.39 -2.03
CA SER A 257 -10.53 -10.51 -1.12
C SER A 257 -9.73 -10.36 0.16
N GLY A 258 -10.35 -10.62 1.31
CA GLY A 258 -9.77 -10.45 2.64
C GLY A 258 -10.04 -9.08 3.26
N VAL A 259 -10.16 -8.03 2.45
CA VAL A 259 -10.42 -6.67 2.92
C VAL A 259 -11.89 -6.49 3.30
N VAL A 260 -12.17 -5.93 4.46
CA VAL A 260 -13.54 -5.58 4.91
C VAL A 260 -13.81 -4.08 4.83
N ARG A 261 -12.77 -3.25 4.79
CA ARG A 261 -12.86 -1.80 4.60
C ARG A 261 -11.84 -1.31 3.59
N SER A 262 -12.32 -0.66 2.54
CA SER A 262 -11.49 0.03 1.53
C SER A 262 -11.86 1.50 1.49
N GLU A 263 -10.85 2.38 1.52
CA GLU A 263 -11.06 3.83 1.41
C GLU A 263 -10.05 4.45 0.45
N VAL A 264 -10.56 5.23 -0.49
CA VAL A 264 -9.78 6.06 -1.41
C VAL A 264 -9.78 7.48 -0.86
N VAL A 265 -8.76 7.81 -0.06
CA VAL A 265 -8.62 9.09 0.62
C VAL A 265 -8.21 10.20 -0.37
N ASP A 266 -7.23 9.88 -1.24
CA ASP A 266 -6.66 10.80 -2.23
C ASP A 266 -6.08 10.04 -3.43
N GLY A 267 -5.89 10.74 -4.54
CA GLY A 267 -5.36 10.19 -5.80
C GLY A 267 -6.30 9.14 -6.40
N THR A 268 -5.73 8.19 -7.16
CA THR A 268 -6.55 7.22 -7.92
C THR A 268 -6.29 5.77 -7.51
N LEU A 269 -7.36 5.06 -7.15
CA LEU A 269 -7.36 3.60 -7.06
C LEU A 269 -8.01 3.03 -8.32
N ILE A 270 -7.26 2.28 -9.13
CA ILE A 270 -7.79 1.59 -10.30
C ILE A 270 -8.01 0.12 -9.95
N LEU A 271 -9.24 -0.37 -10.09
CA LEU A 271 -9.59 -1.78 -9.91
C LEU A 271 -9.76 -2.45 -11.27
N THR A 272 -8.92 -3.43 -11.58
CA THR A 272 -9.07 -4.24 -12.81
C THR A 272 -9.47 -5.69 -12.51
N GLY A 273 -9.29 -6.16 -11.27
CA GLY A 273 -9.84 -7.45 -10.83
C GLY A 273 -11.37 -7.41 -10.68
N GLU A 274 -12.03 -8.56 -10.68
CA GLU A 274 -13.49 -8.67 -10.56
C GLU A 274 -13.93 -8.58 -9.09
N ASN A 275 -14.44 -7.42 -8.67
CA ASN A 275 -14.87 -7.18 -7.28
C ASN A 275 -16.38 -7.28 -7.05
N THR A 276 -17.13 -7.93 -7.96
CA THR A 276 -18.59 -8.07 -7.86
C THR A 276 -19.06 -8.88 -6.65
N ASN A 277 -18.18 -9.66 -6.02
CA ASN A 277 -18.44 -10.40 -4.78
C ASN A 277 -17.85 -9.72 -3.54
N TYR A 278 -17.34 -8.49 -3.66
CA TYR A 278 -16.83 -7.74 -2.52
C TYR A 278 -17.97 -7.40 -1.56
N SER A 279 -17.84 -7.83 -0.30
CA SER A 279 -18.84 -7.62 0.76
C SER A 279 -18.42 -6.57 1.79
N GLY A 280 -17.21 -6.04 1.68
CA GLY A 280 -16.73 -4.97 2.53
C GLY A 280 -17.30 -3.60 2.14
N THR A 281 -16.84 -2.57 2.84
CA THR A 281 -17.19 -1.18 2.55
C THR A 281 -16.20 -0.57 1.56
N MET A 282 -16.69 0.20 0.59
CA MET A 282 -15.89 1.01 -0.32
C MET A 282 -16.29 2.48 -0.16
N LEU A 283 -15.38 3.30 0.34
CA LEU A 283 -15.54 4.74 0.52
C LEU A 283 -14.57 5.49 -0.40
N VAL A 284 -15.07 6.52 -1.08
CA VAL A 284 -14.26 7.47 -1.86
C VAL A 284 -14.42 8.84 -1.22
N ASP A 285 -13.32 9.41 -0.76
CA ASP A 285 -13.30 10.74 -0.15
C ASP A 285 -13.28 11.86 -1.20
N PRO A 286 -13.52 13.13 -0.82
CA PRO A 286 -13.61 14.24 -1.78
C PRO A 286 -12.39 14.44 -2.69
N SER A 287 -11.20 14.01 -2.27
CA SER A 287 -9.98 14.08 -3.11
C SER A 287 -9.67 12.76 -3.82
N GLY A 288 -10.42 11.69 -3.51
CA GLY A 288 -10.22 10.37 -4.06
C GLY A 288 -10.89 10.18 -5.43
N THR A 289 -10.28 9.33 -6.25
CA THR A 289 -10.88 8.77 -7.46
C THR A 289 -10.83 7.25 -7.42
N LEU A 290 -11.99 6.60 -7.49
CA LEU A 290 -12.09 5.17 -7.74
C LEU A 290 -12.38 4.93 -9.22
N GLU A 291 -11.49 4.25 -9.92
CA GLU A 291 -11.63 3.97 -11.34
C GLU A 291 -11.76 2.45 -11.57
N ALA A 292 -12.76 2.04 -12.34
CA ALA A 292 -12.96 0.63 -12.67
C ALA A 292 -13.82 0.47 -13.93
N ARG A 293 -13.89 -0.75 -14.45
CA ARG A 293 -15.03 -1.18 -15.28
C ARG A 293 -16.20 -1.57 -14.38
N ALA A 294 -17.41 -1.63 -14.94
CA ALA A 294 -18.60 -2.14 -14.25
C ALA A 294 -18.40 -3.54 -13.65
N GLN A 295 -17.66 -4.40 -14.35
CA GLN A 295 -17.32 -5.76 -13.94
C GLN A 295 -16.30 -5.82 -12.78
N SER A 296 -15.61 -4.71 -12.51
CA SER A 296 -14.52 -4.61 -11.53
C SER A 296 -14.87 -3.75 -10.32
N LEU A 297 -15.95 -2.96 -10.39
CA LEU A 297 -16.37 -2.07 -9.32
C LEU A 297 -17.13 -2.85 -8.22
N PRO A 298 -16.93 -2.54 -6.92
CA PRO A 298 -17.70 -3.15 -5.83
C PRO A 298 -19.22 -2.94 -5.92
N PRO A 299 -20.05 -3.85 -5.38
CA PRO A 299 -21.51 -3.74 -5.42
C PRO A 299 -22.10 -2.56 -4.65
N THR A 300 -21.38 -2.00 -3.68
CA THR A 300 -21.80 -0.83 -2.93
C THR A 300 -20.62 0.10 -2.77
N VAL A 301 -20.81 1.35 -3.22
CA VAL A 301 -19.81 2.41 -3.10
C VAL A 301 -20.46 3.65 -2.52
N THR A 302 -19.86 4.16 -1.45
CA THR A 302 -20.14 5.51 -0.94
C THR A 302 -19.13 6.45 -1.56
N ASP A 303 -19.58 7.25 -2.51
CA ASP A 303 -18.76 8.18 -3.27
C ASP A 303 -18.99 9.62 -2.81
N ASN A 304 -17.94 10.23 -2.24
CA ASN A 304 -17.89 11.66 -1.93
C ASN A 304 -16.87 12.42 -2.80
N GLY A 305 -16.18 11.72 -3.71
CA GLY A 305 -15.20 12.27 -4.63
C GLY A 305 -15.61 11.99 -6.08
N LEU A 306 -14.85 11.12 -6.75
CA LEU A 306 -15.14 10.69 -8.12
C LEU A 306 -15.12 9.17 -8.24
N VAL A 307 -16.17 8.58 -8.79
CA VAL A 307 -16.13 7.24 -9.38
C VAL A 307 -16.07 7.36 -10.90
N ARG A 308 -14.99 6.85 -11.50
CA ARG A 308 -14.82 6.80 -12.96
C ARG A 308 -15.07 5.38 -13.48
N PHE A 309 -16.06 5.24 -14.34
CA PHE A 309 -16.23 4.06 -15.17
C PHE A 309 -15.35 4.18 -16.43
N ALA A 310 -14.17 3.56 -16.40
CA ALA A 310 -13.29 3.42 -17.55
C ALA A 310 -13.71 2.19 -18.37
N GLN A 311 -14.71 2.36 -19.23
CA GLN A 311 -15.49 1.25 -19.79
C GLN A 311 -15.27 1.14 -21.32
N PRO A 312 -14.32 0.31 -21.79
CA PRO A 312 -14.03 0.14 -23.22
C PRO A 312 -14.99 -0.85 -23.92
N ASP A 313 -15.72 -1.66 -23.17
CA ASP A 313 -16.61 -2.70 -23.65
C ASP A 313 -18.00 -2.59 -23.01
N ALA A 314 -18.99 -3.34 -23.47
CA ALA A 314 -20.31 -3.33 -22.86
C ALA A 314 -20.28 -3.99 -21.46
N GLY A 315 -20.86 -3.32 -20.47
CA GLY A 315 -20.97 -3.82 -19.09
C GLY A 315 -22.20 -3.27 -18.37
N THR A 316 -22.71 -4.04 -17.42
CA THR A 316 -23.82 -3.63 -16.56
C THR A 316 -23.32 -3.50 -15.12
N TYR A 317 -23.58 -2.35 -14.50
CA TYR A 317 -23.37 -2.16 -13.08
C TYR A 317 -24.73 -2.18 -12.36
N ALA A 318 -24.93 -3.22 -11.55
CA ALA A 318 -26.17 -3.46 -10.80
C ALA A 318 -26.07 -3.07 -9.31
N GLY A 319 -24.91 -2.56 -8.89
CA GLY A 319 -24.66 -2.11 -7.53
C GLY A 319 -25.30 -0.76 -7.21
N SER A 320 -25.09 -0.30 -5.97
CA SER A 320 -25.55 0.99 -5.47
C SER A 320 -24.40 1.99 -5.34
N LEU A 321 -24.63 3.18 -5.89
CA LEU A 321 -23.77 4.35 -5.76
C LEU A 321 -24.50 5.40 -4.92
N SER A 322 -23.83 5.92 -3.89
CA SER A 322 -24.39 6.90 -2.94
C SER A 322 -23.37 7.99 -2.60
N GLY A 323 -23.78 9.05 -1.90
CA GLY A 323 -22.87 10.09 -1.37
C GLY A 323 -22.94 11.44 -2.09
N THR A 324 -21.93 12.29 -1.90
CA THR A 324 -21.88 13.64 -2.49
C THR A 324 -21.06 13.74 -3.77
N GLY A 325 -20.37 12.66 -4.14
CA GLY A 325 -19.46 12.58 -5.27
C GLY A 325 -20.16 12.51 -6.63
N ALA A 326 -19.34 12.52 -7.67
CA ALA A 326 -19.77 12.50 -9.06
C ALA A 326 -19.35 11.21 -9.76
N ILE A 327 -20.11 10.86 -10.81
CA ILE A 327 -19.77 9.75 -11.71
C ILE A 327 -19.24 10.29 -13.03
N GLU A 328 -18.15 9.71 -13.53
CA GLU A 328 -17.66 9.96 -14.89
C GLU A 328 -17.64 8.66 -15.71
N LYS A 329 -18.19 8.70 -16.92
CA LYS A 329 -18.09 7.62 -17.91
C LYS A 329 -17.07 7.98 -18.98
N THR A 330 -16.07 7.10 -19.14
CA THR A 330 -15.07 7.13 -20.22
C THR A 330 -15.02 5.79 -20.97
N GLY A 331 -14.21 5.72 -22.04
CA GLY A 331 -14.12 4.55 -22.92
C GLY A 331 -15.32 4.40 -23.85
N ASP A 332 -15.11 3.74 -24.99
CA ASP A 332 -16.08 3.68 -26.10
C ASP A 332 -17.26 2.72 -25.85
N GLY A 333 -17.16 1.89 -24.81
CA GLY A 333 -18.16 0.88 -24.48
C GLY A 333 -19.47 1.46 -23.91
N VAL A 334 -20.46 0.56 -23.79
CA VAL A 334 -21.76 0.86 -23.16
C VAL A 334 -21.70 0.50 -21.68
N LEU A 335 -21.90 1.49 -20.80
CA LEU A 335 -22.17 1.27 -19.39
C LEU A 335 -23.69 1.27 -19.17
N THR A 336 -24.26 0.13 -18.81
CA THR A 336 -25.66 0.07 -18.36
C THR A 336 -25.69 0.25 -16.84
N LEU A 337 -26.32 1.33 -16.37
CA LEU A 337 -26.57 1.56 -14.94
C LEU A 337 -27.95 1.00 -14.59
N ALA A 338 -27.98 -0.08 -13.80
CA ALA A 338 -29.20 -0.80 -13.45
C ALA A 338 -29.23 -1.17 -11.96
N PRO A 339 -29.24 -0.18 -11.04
CA PRO A 339 -29.12 -0.44 -9.60
C PRO A 339 -30.24 -1.35 -9.11
N SER A 340 -29.87 -2.51 -8.55
CA SER A 340 -30.80 -3.54 -8.07
C SER A 340 -31.60 -3.13 -6.82
N SER A 341 -31.07 -2.19 -6.03
CA SER A 341 -31.73 -1.62 -4.84
C SER A 341 -32.62 -0.40 -5.15
N GLY A 342 -32.92 -0.15 -6.44
CA GLY A 342 -33.92 0.82 -6.90
C GLY A 342 -33.33 2.13 -7.45
N ALA A 343 -32.51 2.85 -6.67
CA ALA A 343 -31.98 4.15 -7.07
C ALA A 343 -30.54 4.35 -6.62
N ASN A 344 -29.73 4.96 -7.49
CA ASN A 344 -28.49 5.57 -7.07
C ASN A 344 -28.79 6.92 -6.41
N THR A 345 -28.05 7.27 -5.36
CA THR A 345 -28.32 8.45 -4.52
C THR A 345 -27.16 9.43 -4.47
N TYR A 346 -26.10 9.21 -5.24
CA TYR A 346 -25.01 10.19 -5.37
C TYR A 346 -25.54 11.51 -5.94
N SER A 347 -25.02 12.64 -5.43
CA SER A 347 -25.57 13.97 -5.71
C SER A 347 -24.66 14.89 -6.51
N GLY A 348 -23.40 14.53 -6.75
CA GLY A 348 -22.45 15.32 -7.57
C GLY A 348 -22.73 15.27 -9.07
N GLY A 349 -23.64 14.41 -9.53
CA GLY A 349 -24.06 14.32 -10.93
C GLY A 349 -23.29 13.28 -11.76
N THR A 350 -23.64 13.20 -13.03
CA THR A 350 -23.06 12.27 -14.01
C THR A 350 -22.48 13.03 -15.19
N THR A 351 -21.21 12.77 -15.52
CA THR A 351 -20.55 13.27 -16.73
C THR A 351 -20.31 12.11 -17.70
N ILE A 352 -20.79 12.25 -18.94
CA ILE A 352 -20.55 11.28 -20.01
C ILE A 352 -19.52 11.86 -20.97
N THR A 353 -18.27 11.49 -20.75
CA THR A 353 -17.13 11.96 -21.54
C THR A 353 -16.95 11.14 -22.82
N GLN A 354 -17.11 9.81 -22.75
CA GLN A 354 -16.98 8.92 -23.92
C GLN A 354 -17.96 7.73 -23.86
N GLY A 355 -18.28 7.17 -25.03
CA GLY A 355 -19.17 6.03 -25.18
C GLY A 355 -20.60 6.32 -24.74
N THR A 356 -21.26 5.29 -24.19
CA THR A 356 -22.69 5.35 -23.86
C THR A 356 -22.94 5.02 -22.39
N VAL A 357 -23.82 5.78 -21.74
CA VAL A 357 -24.51 5.38 -20.52
C VAL A 357 -25.94 5.00 -20.89
N ALA A 358 -26.34 3.76 -20.61
CA ALA A 358 -27.69 3.26 -20.87
C ALA A 358 -28.48 3.15 -19.56
N ILE A 359 -29.71 3.68 -19.55
CA ILE A 359 -30.58 3.73 -18.37
C ILE A 359 -32.02 3.32 -18.69
N ALA A 360 -32.69 2.71 -17.71
CA ALA A 360 -34.13 2.44 -17.76
C ALA A 360 -34.94 3.34 -16.79
N ALA A 361 -34.26 4.15 -15.96
CA ALA A 361 -34.89 5.12 -15.08
C ALA A 361 -33.93 6.29 -14.81
N ASP A 362 -34.46 7.50 -14.58
CA ASP A 362 -33.68 8.69 -14.18
C ASP A 362 -32.86 8.44 -12.90
N SER A 363 -33.41 7.67 -11.97
CA SER A 363 -32.74 7.31 -10.70
C SER A 363 -31.46 6.48 -10.87
N ALA A 364 -31.19 5.94 -12.07
CA ALA A 364 -29.94 5.25 -12.35
C ALA A 364 -28.73 6.19 -12.40
N ILE A 365 -28.93 7.48 -12.72
CA ILE A 365 -27.87 8.49 -12.82
C ILE A 365 -27.80 9.41 -11.59
N GLY A 366 -28.15 8.86 -10.43
CA GLY A 366 -28.03 9.55 -9.13
C GLY A 366 -29.25 10.39 -8.77
N ALA A 367 -29.10 11.23 -7.75
CA ALA A 367 -30.15 12.09 -7.22
C ALA A 367 -30.73 13.02 -8.30
N ALA A 368 -32.01 13.33 -8.20
CA ALA A 368 -32.74 14.20 -9.14
C ALA A 368 -32.19 15.63 -9.25
N THR A 369 -31.32 16.07 -8.33
CA THR A 369 -30.63 17.37 -8.37
C THR A 369 -29.18 17.25 -8.86
N GLY A 370 -28.63 16.04 -9.01
CA GLY A 370 -27.30 15.83 -9.57
C GLY A 370 -27.33 16.04 -11.08
N GLY A 371 -26.55 16.98 -11.59
CA GLY A 371 -26.57 17.35 -13.00
C GLY A 371 -26.18 16.22 -13.95
N LEU A 372 -26.61 16.33 -15.20
CA LEU A 372 -26.15 15.49 -16.32
C LEU A 372 -25.33 16.35 -17.28
N THR A 373 -24.06 16.00 -17.46
CA THR A 373 -23.13 16.70 -18.34
C THR A 373 -22.73 15.82 -19.50
N PHE A 374 -22.95 16.32 -20.72
CA PHE A 374 -22.43 15.71 -21.93
C PHE A 374 -21.09 16.36 -22.31
N ASN A 375 -20.05 15.54 -22.32
CA ASN A 375 -18.71 15.91 -22.75
C ASN A 375 -18.24 15.04 -23.92
N GLY A 376 -19.13 14.85 -24.90
CA GLY A 376 -18.91 14.04 -26.10
C GLY A 376 -19.64 12.69 -26.11
N GLY A 377 -20.19 12.25 -24.98
CA GLY A 377 -20.83 10.94 -24.86
C GLY A 377 -22.33 10.89 -25.19
N THR A 378 -22.90 9.69 -24.99
CA THR A 378 -24.31 9.36 -25.28
C THR A 378 -25.05 8.92 -24.01
N LEU A 379 -26.25 9.46 -23.80
CA LEU A 379 -27.25 8.87 -22.91
C LEU A 379 -28.22 8.06 -23.76
N GLN A 380 -28.32 6.75 -23.52
CA GLN A 380 -29.24 5.86 -24.21
C GLN A 380 -30.40 5.49 -23.30
N LEU A 381 -31.63 5.58 -23.83
CA LEU A 381 -32.84 5.14 -23.14
C LEU A 381 -33.11 3.67 -23.42
N ASN A 382 -33.36 2.90 -22.36
CA ASN A 382 -33.76 1.49 -22.42
C ASN A 382 -35.21 1.27 -21.97
N ASP A 383 -35.94 2.34 -21.64
CA ASP A 383 -37.37 2.35 -21.34
C ASP A 383 -37.96 3.75 -21.58
N ASN A 384 -39.28 3.87 -21.56
CA ASN A 384 -39.95 5.17 -21.47
C ASN A 384 -39.67 5.80 -20.10
N LEU A 385 -38.98 6.93 -20.09
CA LEU A 385 -38.65 7.65 -18.86
C LEU A 385 -38.51 9.15 -19.13
N ASP A 386 -38.91 9.95 -18.14
CA ASP A 386 -38.60 11.38 -18.12
C ASP A 386 -37.44 11.63 -17.16
N LEU A 387 -36.55 12.55 -17.52
CA LEU A 387 -35.53 13.03 -16.58
C LEU A 387 -36.19 13.98 -15.57
N ALA A 388 -35.71 13.97 -14.33
CA ALA A 388 -36.28 14.80 -13.29
C ALA A 388 -36.19 16.30 -13.69
N PRO A 389 -37.25 17.12 -13.51
CA PRO A 389 -37.22 18.53 -13.88
C PRO A 389 -36.18 19.37 -13.12
N THR A 390 -35.69 18.86 -11.98
CA THR A 390 -34.62 19.48 -11.18
C THR A 390 -33.21 19.08 -11.63
N ARG A 391 -33.08 18.13 -12.56
CA ARG A 391 -31.80 17.66 -13.07
C ARG A 391 -31.34 18.62 -14.15
N SER A 392 -30.33 19.43 -13.84
CA SER A 392 -29.70 20.29 -14.84
C SER A 392 -29.06 19.44 -15.93
N ILE A 393 -29.21 19.87 -17.19
CA ILE A 393 -28.58 19.21 -18.35
C ILE A 393 -27.66 20.24 -19.00
N SER A 394 -26.39 19.88 -19.13
CA SER A 394 -25.37 20.73 -19.75
C SER A 394 -24.64 20.00 -20.88
N ILE A 395 -24.38 20.70 -21.98
CA ILE A 395 -23.65 20.17 -23.14
C ILE A 395 -22.41 21.04 -23.36
N THR A 396 -21.25 20.47 -23.11
CA THR A 396 -19.97 21.13 -23.39
C THR A 396 -19.74 21.25 -24.90
N SER A 397 -18.70 21.96 -25.32
CA SER A 397 -18.33 22.08 -26.74
C SER A 397 -18.04 20.74 -27.44
N ALA A 398 -17.79 19.67 -26.69
CA ALA A 398 -17.64 18.31 -27.24
C ALA A 398 -18.96 17.71 -27.75
N GLY A 399 -20.10 18.32 -27.44
CA GLY A 399 -21.42 17.86 -27.83
C GLY A 399 -21.97 16.76 -26.93
N GLY A 400 -23.16 16.26 -27.29
CA GLY A 400 -23.83 15.19 -26.57
C GLY A 400 -24.92 14.53 -27.41
N ILE A 401 -25.19 13.27 -27.12
CA ILE A 401 -26.24 12.50 -27.79
C ILE A 401 -27.26 12.01 -26.76
N ILE A 402 -28.54 12.23 -27.02
CA ILE A 402 -29.62 11.47 -26.39
C ILE A 402 -30.15 10.50 -27.43
N ASP A 403 -29.85 9.22 -27.23
CA ASP A 403 -30.38 8.12 -28.03
C ASP A 403 -31.64 7.57 -27.37
N THR A 404 -32.80 7.90 -27.94
CA THR A 404 -34.07 7.40 -27.39
C THR A 404 -34.37 5.97 -27.79
N GLN A 405 -33.57 5.34 -28.65
CA GLN A 405 -33.89 4.05 -29.24
C GLN A 405 -35.32 4.06 -29.80
N GLY A 406 -36.25 3.26 -29.28
CA GLY A 406 -37.68 3.29 -29.62
C GLY A 406 -38.59 3.98 -28.59
N PHE A 407 -38.02 4.56 -27.54
CA PHE A 407 -38.74 5.04 -26.36
C PHE A 407 -39.05 6.53 -26.39
N ALA A 408 -39.89 6.98 -25.46
CA ALA A 408 -40.24 8.38 -25.28
C ALA A 408 -39.59 8.98 -24.03
N SER A 409 -39.17 10.24 -24.13
CA SER A 409 -38.72 11.04 -22.98
C SER A 409 -39.10 12.51 -23.14
N THR A 410 -39.51 13.14 -22.04
CA THR A 410 -39.79 14.56 -21.94
C THR A 410 -38.76 15.23 -21.03
N LEU A 411 -38.06 16.24 -21.56
CA LEU A 411 -37.22 17.15 -20.79
C LEU A 411 -38.03 18.39 -20.45
N SER A 412 -38.47 18.47 -19.19
CA SER A 412 -39.23 19.61 -18.66
C SER A 412 -38.32 20.78 -18.28
N GLN A 413 -37.07 20.47 -17.94
CA GLN A 413 -35.98 21.42 -17.74
C GLN A 413 -35.43 21.93 -19.07
N GLY A 414 -34.70 23.05 -19.02
CA GLY A 414 -33.89 23.51 -20.14
C GLY A 414 -32.63 22.68 -20.33
N VAL A 415 -32.23 22.47 -21.58
CA VAL A 415 -30.90 21.99 -21.96
C VAL A 415 -30.03 23.19 -22.26
N GLY A 416 -28.97 23.38 -21.46
CA GLY A 416 -28.02 24.48 -21.65
C GLY A 416 -26.67 23.99 -22.17
N GLY A 417 -25.83 24.90 -22.64
CA GLY A 417 -24.43 24.62 -22.90
C GLY A 417 -23.88 25.34 -24.13
N THR A 418 -22.65 25.03 -24.50
CA THR A 418 -22.02 25.59 -25.71
C THR A 418 -21.99 24.62 -26.88
N GLY A 419 -22.29 23.34 -26.63
CA GLY A 419 -22.26 22.30 -27.63
C GLY A 419 -23.60 21.99 -28.28
N THR A 420 -23.55 21.10 -29.27
CA THR A 420 -24.72 20.60 -29.98
C THR A 420 -25.32 19.39 -29.27
N LEU A 421 -26.64 19.40 -29.04
CA LEU A 421 -27.41 18.20 -28.72
C LEU A 421 -27.79 17.47 -30.01
N THR A 422 -27.43 16.18 -30.10
CA THR A 422 -27.92 15.29 -31.14
C THR A 422 -28.97 14.35 -30.57
N LYS A 423 -30.10 14.23 -31.26
CA LYS A 423 -31.13 13.22 -30.98
C LYS A 423 -30.91 12.01 -31.89
N ALA A 424 -30.73 10.84 -31.30
CA ALA A 424 -30.65 9.56 -31.99
C ALA A 424 -31.83 8.64 -31.63
N GLY A 425 -32.02 7.56 -32.39
CA GLY A 425 -33.13 6.62 -32.22
C GLY A 425 -34.45 7.09 -32.87
N SER A 426 -35.33 6.13 -33.14
CA SER A 426 -36.66 6.35 -33.75
C SER A 426 -37.73 6.86 -32.77
N GLY A 427 -37.46 6.81 -31.47
CA GLY A 427 -38.34 7.29 -30.40
C GLY A 427 -38.43 8.82 -30.34
N THR A 428 -39.23 9.32 -29.40
CA THR A 428 -39.56 10.75 -29.27
C THR A 428 -38.80 11.39 -28.11
N LEU A 429 -38.12 12.51 -28.39
CA LEU A 429 -37.58 13.40 -27.36
C LEU A 429 -38.35 14.73 -27.40
N THR A 430 -39.10 15.02 -26.35
CA THR A 430 -39.86 16.26 -26.20
C THR A 430 -39.07 17.25 -25.35
N LEU A 431 -38.84 18.47 -25.86
CA LEU A 431 -38.14 19.53 -25.16
C LEU A 431 -39.13 20.64 -24.77
N ASN A 432 -39.48 20.74 -23.49
CA ASN A 432 -40.45 21.73 -22.99
C ASN A 432 -39.79 22.94 -22.32
N GLY A 433 -38.56 22.77 -21.80
CA GLY A 433 -37.80 23.87 -21.19
C GLY A 433 -37.16 24.81 -22.23
N ALA A 434 -36.70 25.97 -21.76
CA ALA A 434 -35.91 26.88 -22.58
C ALA A 434 -34.51 26.29 -22.82
N ASN A 435 -34.17 26.02 -24.07
CA ASN A 435 -32.87 25.44 -24.46
C ASN A 435 -31.97 26.54 -25.03
N THR A 436 -30.72 26.60 -24.58
CA THR A 436 -29.80 27.71 -24.88
C THR A 436 -28.39 27.24 -25.19
#